data_AF-A0AAV3FHI3-F1
#
_entry.id   AF-A0AAV3FHI3-F1
#
_cell.length_a   1.000
_cell.length_b   1.000
_cell.length_c   1.000
_cell.angle_alpha   90.00
_cell.angle_beta   90.00
_cell.angle_gamma   90.00
#
_symmetry.space_group_name_H-M   'P 1'
#
loop_
_entity.id
_entity.type
_entity.pdbx_description
1 polymer ?
#
loop_
_entity_poly.entity_id
_entity_poly.type
_entity_poly.pdbx_seq_one_letter_code
_entity_poly.pdbx_strand_id
1 'polypeptide(L)' 'MRASNAAEIVGAKALFVEPASDSATKFYEHYGFRHIERSTKMFLPLKRN' A
#
# COMPACT_ATOMS: atom_id res chain seq x y z
N MET A 1 -11.00 -3.65 -4.95
CA MET A 1 -9.84 -2.75 -4.83
C MET A 1 -9.30 -2.49 -6.24
N ARG A 2 -9.53 -1.31 -6.84
CA ARG A 2 -9.20 -1.05 -8.26
C ARG A 2 -7.70 -0.85 -8.51
N ALA A 3 -6.98 -0.28 -7.55
CA ALA A 3 -5.56 0.04 -7.67
C ALA A 3 -4.67 -1.21 -7.75
N SER A 4 -4.97 -2.27 -6.99
CA SER A 4 -4.20 -3.52 -7.02
C SER A 4 -4.24 -4.18 -8.40
N ASN A 5 -5.43 -4.25 -9.00
CA ASN A 5 -5.61 -4.80 -10.35
C ASN A 5 -4.85 -4.00 -11.41
N ALA A 6 -4.82 -2.66 -11.30
CA ALA A 6 -4.06 -1.82 -12.22
C ALA A 6 -2.54 -2.02 -12.09
N ALA A 7 -2.06 -2.22 -10.86
CA ALA A 7 -0.64 -2.39 -10.57
C ALA A 7 -0.09 -3.76 -11.04
N GLU A 8 -0.92 -4.82 -11.02
CA GLU A 8 -0.57 -6.12 -11.60
C GLU A 8 -0.32 -6.06 -13.11
N ILE A 9 -1.11 -5.26 -13.84
CA ILE A 9 -1.02 -5.13 -15.31
C ILE A 9 0.31 -4.49 -15.76
N VAL A 10 0.90 -3.63 -14.93
CA VAL A 10 2.14 -2.89 -15.27
C VAL A 10 3.42 -3.50 -14.67
N GLY A 11 3.34 -4.68 -14.03
CA GLY A 11 4.50 -5.33 -13.40
C GLY A 11 5.00 -4.62 -12.14
N ALA A 12 4.15 -3.86 -11.46
CA ALA A 12 4.52 -3.20 -10.20
C ALA A 12 4.73 -4.24 -9.09
N LYS A 13 5.67 -3.98 -8.18
CA LYS A 13 5.98 -4.87 -7.03
C LYS A 13 5.16 -4.56 -5.78
N ALA A 14 4.63 -3.35 -5.66
CA ALA A 14 3.88 -2.89 -4.50
C ALA A 14 3.01 -1.67 -4.84
N LEU A 15 1.94 -1.47 -4.07
CA LEU A 15 1.23 -0.20 -3.98
C LEU A 15 1.85 0.66 -2.88
N PHE A 16 1.97 1.97 -3.11
CA PHE A 16 2.47 2.93 -2.14
C PHE A 16 1.40 3.98 -1.83
N VAL A 17 1.30 4.37 -0.56
CA VAL A 17 0.38 5.41 -0.10
C VAL A 17 1.08 6.31 0.92
N GLU A 18 0.66 7.57 0.96
CA GLU A 18 0.97 8.50 2.04
C GLU A 18 -0.35 8.83 2.75
N PRO A 19 -0.61 8.25 3.93
CA PRO A 19 -1.85 8.49 4.65
C PRO A 19 -2.00 9.96 5.06
N ALA A 20 -3.17 10.53 4.84
CA ALA A 20 -3.45 11.92 5.20
C ALA A 20 -3.70 12.15 6.69
N SER A 21 -3.87 11.08 7.48
CA SER A 21 -4.17 11.14 8.92
C SER A 21 -3.93 9.79 9.60
N ASP A 22 -3.88 9.78 10.94
CA ASP A 22 -3.77 8.55 11.75
C ASP A 22 -4.94 7.58 11.52
N SER A 23 -6.13 8.11 11.23
CA SER A 23 -7.28 7.28 10.88
C SER A 23 -7.07 6.58 9.53
N ALA A 24 -6.51 7.30 8.54
CA ALA A 24 -6.13 6.71 7.27
C ALA A 24 -5.02 5.66 7.43
N THR A 25 -4.03 5.91 8.31
CA THR A 25 -2.99 4.94 8.64
C THR A 25 -3.59 3.62 9.14
N LYS A 26 -4.48 3.67 10.13
CA LYS A 26 -5.16 2.47 10.67
C LYS A 26 -5.99 1.73 9.62
N PHE A 27 -6.64 2.47 8.72
CA PHE A 27 -7.35 1.89 7.59
C PHE A 27 -6.39 1.08 6.69
N TYR A 28 -5.25 1.66 6.31
CA TYR A 28 -4.28 0.97 5.46
C TYR A 28 -3.62 -0.23 6.16
N GLU A 29 -3.31 -0.13 7.46
CA GLU A 29 -2.84 -1.26 8.28
C GLU A 29 -3.83 -2.43 8.25
N HIS A 30 -5.12 -2.14 8.41
CA HIS A 30 -6.18 -3.15 8.37
C HIS A 30 -6.21 -3.92 7.04
N TYR A 31 -5.89 -3.26 5.92
CA TYR A 31 -5.79 -3.88 4.59
C TYR A 31 -4.41 -4.44 4.25
N GLY A 32 -3.49 -4.52 5.22
CA GLY A 32 -2.20 -5.18 5.07
C GLY A 32 -1.07 -4.31 4.52
N PHE A 33 -1.27 -2.99 4.43
CA PHE A 33 -0.16 -2.08 4.17
C PHE A 33 0.78 -2.05 5.38
N ARG A 34 2.07 -1.91 5.09
CA ARG A 34 3.15 -1.87 6.09
C ARG A 34 3.84 -0.51 6.04
N HIS A 35 4.27 -0.02 7.21
CA HIS A 35 5.06 1.19 7.32
C HIS A 35 6.42 1.04 6.65
N ILE A 36 6.90 2.15 6.08
CA ILE A 36 8.29 2.28 5.62
C ILE A 36 9.05 2.98 6.74
N GLU A 37 10.15 2.37 7.21
CA GLU A 37 10.94 2.95 8.29
C GLU A 37 11.39 4.38 7.95
N ARG A 38 11.30 5.28 8.95
CA ARG A 38 11.70 6.69 8.83
C ARG A 38 10.93 7.48 7.76
N SER A 39 9.72 7.05 7.42
CA SER A 39 8.84 7.70 6.44
C SER A 39 7.40 7.71 6.93
N THR A 40 6.61 8.67 6.46
CA THR A 40 5.14 8.70 6.65
C THR A 40 4.41 7.75 5.70
N LYS A 41 5.13 7.16 4.74
CA LYS A 41 4.56 6.34 3.67
C LYS A 41 4.39 4.89 4.09
N MET A 42 3.44 4.23 3.46
CA MET A 42 3.15 2.81 3.62
C MET A 42 3.14 2.09 2.26
N PHE A 43 3.31 0.78 2.30
CA PHE A 43 3.27 -0.05 1.09
C PHE A 43 2.53 -1.37 1.29
N LEU A 44 1.82 -1.81 0.25
CA LEU A 44 1.22 -3.15 0.17
C LEU A 44 1.97 -3.94 -0.91
N PRO A 45 2.69 -5.04 -0.56
CA PRO A 45 3.33 -5.87 -1.56
C PRO A 45 2.28 -6.51 -2.47
N LEU A 46 2.52 -6.49 -3.77
CA LEU A 46 1.70 -7.25 -4.72
C LEU A 46 2.25 -8.66 -4.78
N LYS A 47 1.40 -9.67 -4.55
CA LYS A 47 1.82 -11.07 -4.66
C LYS A 47 2.20 -11.34 -6.11
N ARG A 48 3.43 -11.81 -6.30
CA ARG A 48 3.86 -12.40 -7.56
C ARG A 48 3.51 -13.88 -7.46
N ASN A 49 2.45 -14.31 -8.15
CA ASN A 49 2.21 -15.73 -8.38
C ASN A 49 3.34 -16.30 -9.24
#